data_AF-A0A5C1I5G0-F1
#
_entry.id   AF-A0A5C1I5G0-F1
#
_cell.length_a   1.000
_cell.length_b   1.000
_cell.length_c   1.000
_cell.angle_alpha   90.00
_cell.angle_beta   90.00
_cell.angle_gamma   90.00
#
_symmetry.space_group_name_H-M   'P 1'
#
loop_
_entity.id
_entity.type
_entity.pdbx_description
1 polymer ?
#
loop_
_entity_poly.entity_id
_entity_poly.type
_entity_poly.pdbx_seq_one_letter_code
_entity_poly.pdbx_strand_id
1 'polypeptide(L)'
;MQPAVTKALYGTFNIDMLPAETIDVSEKINDYVDGDFIRIPKDLVFHKAFGQVSGNDKKYLQISIGDRVYNILEDQYAEDITISIAQKGSTIKIIYYFFTSPHSNWRAILAGQLFQLKGYGILSEAEFYIHVTDTNNYTAEIKEIIGKITPSAIVSVSIINQFEYPAFKLMHDLAKQDPKSTFLYFHSKGMTHNLHSRSLEEILLFTKTFENWRKNIQLLNKEDKQKAGLFPSEEGWIWFNFWYAKGAYLAKCEEPEITDYRYYYEAWLGRANPEKTVPPTDCLSLYKIKNASKYYFSPAEANIYKGNLMEKFFSKDKEFKIVRTPAMIHTQLTIDSFFKQFKKLVKKG
;
A
#
# COMPACT_ATOMS: atom_id res chain seq x y z
N MET A 1 7.92 30.74 18.66
CA MET A 1 9.06 30.11 17.96
C MET A 1 8.48 29.12 16.97
N GLN A 2 8.83 29.25 15.68
CA GLN A 2 8.55 28.19 14.71
C GLN A 2 9.30 26.92 15.15
N PRO A 3 8.70 25.72 15.08
CA PRO A 3 9.41 24.50 15.39
C PRO A 3 10.52 24.32 14.35
N ALA A 4 11.77 24.52 14.76
CA ALA A 4 12.92 24.24 13.90
C ALA A 4 12.96 22.73 13.58
N VAL A 5 13.53 22.39 12.42
CA VAL A 5 13.88 21.00 12.11
C VAL A 5 14.76 20.48 13.24
N THR A 6 14.31 19.42 13.92
CA THR A 6 15.02 18.91 15.11
C THR A 6 16.12 17.94 14.71
N LYS A 7 15.92 17.20 13.63
CA LYS A 7 16.87 16.24 13.09
C LYS A 7 16.55 15.89 11.64
N ALA A 8 17.56 15.71 10.80
CA ALA A 8 17.42 15.09 9.49
C ALA A 8 18.50 14.03 9.26
N LEU A 9 18.11 12.86 8.80
CA LEU A 9 18.99 11.74 8.50
C LEU A 9 18.79 11.30 7.06
N TYR A 10 19.88 11.01 6.36
CA TYR A 10 19.83 10.41 5.03
C TYR A 10 20.52 9.04 5.04
N GLY A 11 19.85 8.02 4.50
CA GLY A 11 20.44 6.68 4.39
C GLY A 11 19.42 5.54 4.41
N THR A 12 19.84 4.37 4.88
CA THR A 12 18.98 3.17 4.96
C THR A 12 18.32 3.05 6.32
N PHE A 13 17.13 2.45 6.33
CA PHE A 13 16.30 2.29 7.52
C PHE A 13 15.76 0.86 7.59
N ASN A 14 15.57 0.36 8.81
CA ASN A 14 14.93 -0.94 9.02
C ASN A 14 13.40 -0.85 8.84
N ILE A 15 12.69 -1.96 9.09
CA ILE A 15 11.23 -2.04 8.91
C ILE A 15 10.43 -1.13 9.86
N ASP A 16 11.03 -0.73 10.98
CA ASP A 16 10.47 0.22 11.94
C ASP A 16 10.81 1.67 11.61
N MET A 17 11.44 1.92 10.45
CA MET A 17 11.97 3.21 10.04
C MET A 17 13.00 3.77 11.04
N LEU A 18 13.71 2.88 11.74
CA LEU A 18 14.86 3.25 12.57
C LEU A 18 16.13 3.29 11.71
N PRO A 19 17.04 4.25 11.96
CA PRO A 19 18.30 4.37 11.23
C PRO A 19 19.10 3.06 11.25
N ALA A 20 19.58 2.61 10.08
CA ALA A 20 20.50 1.48 9.95
C ALA A 20 21.90 1.97 9.54
N GLU A 21 22.04 2.46 8.31
CA GLU A 21 23.26 3.14 7.83
C GLU A 21 22.86 4.53 7.38
N THR A 22 23.14 5.56 8.20
CA THR A 22 22.70 6.94 7.92
C THR A 22 23.79 7.95 8.17
N ILE A 23 23.71 9.06 7.45
CA ILE A 23 24.45 10.29 7.71
C ILE A 23 23.51 11.36 8.27
N ASP A 24 24.00 12.16 9.21
CA ASP A 24 23.28 13.32 9.72
C ASP A 24 23.38 14.46 8.70
N VAL A 25 22.24 14.98 8.29
CA VAL A 25 22.11 16.08 7.33
C VAL A 25 21.26 17.23 7.86
N SER A 26 21.15 17.33 9.19
CA SER A 26 20.34 18.34 9.88
C SER A 26 20.77 19.78 9.55
N GLU A 27 22.05 20.04 9.29
CA GLU A 27 22.49 21.37 8.87
C GLU A 27 22.12 21.65 7.41
N LYS A 28 22.35 20.68 6.52
CA LYS A 28 22.07 20.80 5.07
C LYS A 28 20.59 20.97 4.77
N ILE A 29 19.71 20.42 5.62
CA ILE A 29 18.26 20.53 5.38
C ILE A 29 17.77 21.98 5.52
N ASN A 30 18.50 22.84 6.24
CA ASN A 30 18.14 24.25 6.42
C ASN A 30 18.21 25.04 5.10
N ASP A 31 19.03 24.60 4.14
CA ASP A 31 19.10 25.19 2.80
C ASP A 31 17.79 25.02 2.01
N TYR A 32 16.93 24.09 2.45
CA TYR A 32 15.63 23.78 1.86
C TYR A 32 14.45 24.33 2.67
N VAL A 33 14.71 25.07 3.75
CA VAL A 33 13.67 25.71 4.55
C VAL A 33 13.28 27.04 3.88
N ASP A 34 12.01 27.16 3.53
CA ASP A 34 11.41 28.34 2.91
C ASP A 34 10.17 28.75 3.71
N GLY A 35 10.37 29.66 4.66
CA GLY A 35 9.34 30.11 5.59
C GLY A 35 8.82 28.97 6.47
N ASP A 36 7.51 28.68 6.38
CA ASP A 36 6.84 27.61 7.15
C ASP A 36 6.91 26.24 6.46
N PHE A 37 7.77 26.08 5.46
CA PHE A 37 7.86 24.86 4.66
C PHE A 37 9.30 24.37 4.49
N ILE A 38 9.46 23.07 4.35
CA ILE A 38 10.67 22.45 3.79
C ILE A 38 10.31 22.06 2.34
N ARG A 39 11.07 22.57 1.37
CA ARG A 39 10.85 22.36 -0.06
C ARG A 39 12.02 21.59 -0.64
N ILE A 40 11.82 20.30 -0.90
CA ILE A 40 12.82 19.45 -1.55
C ILE A 40 12.55 19.44 -3.05
N PRO A 41 13.48 19.94 -3.90
CA PRO A 41 13.30 19.98 -5.33
C PRO A 41 13.09 18.59 -5.91
N LYS A 42 12.17 18.46 -6.87
CA LYS A 42 11.83 17.17 -7.52
C LYS A 42 13.01 16.51 -8.25
N ASP A 43 13.95 17.33 -8.70
CA ASP A 43 15.16 16.95 -9.43
C ASP A 43 16.39 16.82 -8.52
N LEU A 44 16.20 16.98 -7.20
CA LEU A 44 17.28 16.79 -6.23
C LEU A 44 17.72 15.33 -6.21
N VAL A 45 19.00 15.11 -6.46
CA VAL A 45 19.63 13.80 -6.34
C VAL A 45 20.21 13.66 -4.93
N PHE A 46 19.54 12.88 -4.07
CA PHE A 46 19.81 12.89 -2.62
C PHE A 46 21.25 12.51 -2.30
N HIS A 47 21.79 11.43 -2.89
CA HIS A 47 23.19 11.04 -2.63
C HIS A 47 24.24 12.08 -3.08
N LYS A 48 23.90 12.99 -4.01
CA LYS A 48 24.78 14.10 -4.39
C LYS A 48 24.69 15.25 -3.40
N ALA A 49 23.48 15.57 -2.94
CA ALA A 49 23.24 16.67 -2.01
C ALA A 49 23.70 16.33 -0.57
N PHE A 50 23.34 15.15 -0.11
CA PHE A 50 23.46 14.74 1.29
C PHE A 50 24.76 13.97 1.54
N GLY A 51 25.21 13.15 0.60
CA GLY A 51 26.42 12.33 0.69
C GLY A 51 26.17 10.88 0.29
N GLN A 52 27.22 10.08 0.22
CA GLN A 52 27.09 8.66 -0.12
C GLN A 52 26.84 7.83 1.14
N VAL A 53 25.92 6.88 1.03
CA VAL A 53 25.61 5.89 2.08
C VAL A 53 25.79 4.52 1.45
N SER A 54 26.45 3.62 2.18
CA SER A 54 26.62 2.22 1.79
C SER A 54 25.28 1.49 1.71
N GLY A 55 25.29 0.30 1.09
CA GLY A 55 24.13 -0.56 1.02
C GLY A 55 23.31 -0.44 -0.26
N ASN A 56 22.78 -1.59 -0.65
CA ASN A 56 21.89 -1.75 -1.80
C ASN A 56 20.40 -1.57 -1.43
N ASP A 57 20.12 -1.35 -0.15
CA ASP A 57 18.77 -1.08 0.32
C ASP A 57 18.31 0.32 -0.11
N LYS A 58 17.00 0.53 -0.02
CA LYS A 58 16.37 1.81 -0.31
C LYS A 58 16.85 2.88 0.66
N LYS A 59 17.08 4.07 0.10
CA LYS A 59 17.56 5.22 0.83
C LYS A 59 16.40 6.19 1.06
N TYR A 60 16.33 6.75 2.25
CA TYR A 60 15.34 7.74 2.63
C TYR A 60 16.03 8.98 3.18
N LEU A 61 15.42 10.14 2.97
CA LEU A 61 15.61 11.33 3.78
C LEU A 61 14.52 11.31 4.86
N GLN A 62 14.92 11.09 6.11
CA GLN A 62 14.04 11.17 7.28
C GLN A 62 14.19 12.54 7.94
N ILE A 63 13.09 13.27 8.10
CA ILE A 63 13.06 14.61 8.69
C ILE A 63 12.17 14.60 9.92
N SER A 64 12.71 15.01 11.06
CA SER A 64 11.99 15.14 12.32
C SER A 64 11.66 16.60 12.61
N ILE A 65 10.39 16.88 12.91
CA ILE A 65 9.88 18.22 13.24
C ILE A 65 8.98 18.10 14.48
N GLY A 66 9.57 18.36 15.66
CA GLY A 66 8.94 18.03 16.93
C GLY A 66 8.75 16.51 17.04
N ASP A 67 7.51 16.08 17.32
CA ASP A 67 7.15 14.66 17.45
C ASP A 67 6.81 13.97 16.12
N ARG A 68 6.88 14.71 15.00
CA ARG A 68 6.56 14.19 13.67
C ARG A 68 7.81 13.75 12.94
N VAL A 69 7.69 12.65 12.20
CA VAL A 69 8.75 12.09 11.37
C VAL A 69 8.24 11.96 9.94
N TYR A 70 8.94 12.54 8.99
CA TYR A 70 8.64 12.44 7.57
C TYR A 70 9.66 11.54 6.92
N ASN A 71 9.21 10.60 6.08
CA ASN A 71 10.09 9.68 5.39
C ASN A 71 9.95 9.91 3.89
N ILE A 72 11.02 10.36 3.26
CA ILE A 72 11.05 10.65 1.82
C ILE A 72 11.99 9.66 1.16
N LEU A 73 11.43 8.76 0.34
CA LEU A 73 12.23 7.82 -0.46
C LEU A 73 13.09 8.58 -1.47
N GLU A 74 14.33 8.17 -1.70
CA GLU A 74 15.12 8.63 -2.84
C GLU A 74 14.50 8.05 -4.14
N ASP A 75 13.76 8.87 -4.88
CA ASP A 75 13.10 8.52 -6.15
C ASP A 75 12.98 9.78 -7.04
N GLN A 76 12.54 9.60 -8.28
CA GLN A 76 12.19 10.66 -9.22
C GLN A 76 10.74 11.11 -9.01
N TYR A 77 10.58 12.29 -8.42
CA TYR A 77 9.28 12.90 -8.13
C TYR A 77 8.72 13.71 -9.30
N ALA A 78 7.40 13.84 -9.37
CA ALA A 78 6.74 14.59 -10.45
C ALA A 78 6.73 16.11 -10.19
N GLU A 79 6.81 16.47 -8.91
CA GLU A 79 6.70 17.82 -8.33
C GLU A 79 7.57 17.91 -7.08
N ASP A 80 7.88 19.13 -6.64
CA ASP A 80 8.67 19.35 -5.42
C ASP A 80 7.93 18.79 -4.20
N ILE A 81 8.70 18.27 -3.23
CA ILE A 81 8.13 17.78 -1.99
C ILE A 81 8.05 18.94 -1.02
N THR A 82 6.84 19.27 -0.61
CA THR A 82 6.58 20.33 0.37
C THR A 82 6.13 19.69 1.68
N ILE A 83 6.89 19.92 2.75
CA ILE A 83 6.52 19.54 4.12
C ILE A 83 6.20 20.81 4.89
N SER A 84 5.01 20.88 5.48
CA SER A 84 4.67 22.01 6.35
C SER A 84 5.27 21.82 7.74
N ILE A 85 5.98 22.85 8.18
CA ILE A 85 6.54 22.96 9.52
C ILE A 85 5.41 23.24 10.53
N ALA A 86 4.42 24.05 10.16
CA ALA A 86 3.35 24.52 11.05
C ALA A 86 2.07 23.67 11.04
N GLN A 87 1.70 23.06 9.91
CA GLN A 87 0.39 22.44 9.75
C GLN A 87 0.23 21.21 10.65
N LYS A 88 -0.83 21.20 11.46
CA LYS A 88 -1.31 20.01 12.16
C LYS A 88 -2.42 19.37 11.34
N GLY A 89 -2.33 18.06 11.14
CA GLY A 89 -3.36 17.27 10.44
C GLY A 89 -2.82 16.56 9.22
N SER A 90 -3.36 15.37 8.99
CA SER A 90 -3.07 14.55 7.81
C SER A 90 -4.05 14.89 6.69
N THR A 91 -3.56 14.98 5.46
CA THR A 91 -4.41 15.01 4.25
C THR A 91 -4.56 13.61 3.63
N ILE A 92 -4.05 12.58 4.30
CA ILE A 92 -4.04 11.20 3.86
C ILE A 92 -4.80 10.35 4.88
N LYS A 93 -5.76 9.58 4.40
CA LYS A 93 -6.52 8.62 5.20
C LYS A 93 -6.34 7.24 4.60
N ILE A 94 -5.87 6.29 5.41
CA ILE A 94 -5.69 4.90 4.98
C ILE A 94 -6.81 4.08 5.62
N ILE A 95 -7.55 3.35 4.80
CA ILE A 95 -8.61 2.46 5.25
C ILE A 95 -8.18 1.03 4.92
N TYR A 96 -8.12 0.17 5.94
CA TYR A 96 -7.78 -1.24 5.80
C TYR A 96 -8.95 -2.12 6.27
N TYR A 97 -9.49 -2.91 5.36
CA TYR A 97 -10.45 -3.95 5.70
C TYR A 97 -9.76 -5.28 5.98
N PHE A 98 -9.93 -5.82 7.18
CA PHE A 98 -9.36 -7.09 7.60
C PHE A 98 -10.44 -8.10 7.98
N PHE A 99 -10.62 -9.12 7.14
CA PHE A 99 -11.46 -10.28 7.44
C PHE A 99 -10.62 -11.39 8.09
N THR A 100 -11.15 -12.10 9.08
CA THR A 100 -10.47 -13.26 9.68
C THR A 100 -11.02 -14.58 9.13
N SER A 101 -10.12 -15.51 8.78
CA SER A 101 -10.47 -16.88 8.43
C SER A 101 -9.72 -17.85 9.35
N PRO A 102 -10.40 -18.84 9.98
CA PRO A 102 -9.75 -19.83 10.82
C PRO A 102 -8.89 -20.81 10.02
N HIS A 103 -9.08 -20.87 8.70
CA HIS A 103 -8.34 -21.78 7.80
C HIS A 103 -7.07 -21.16 7.20
N SER A 104 -6.84 -19.87 7.44
CA SER A 104 -5.67 -19.15 6.94
C SER A 104 -4.78 -18.69 8.09
N ASN A 105 -3.49 -18.50 7.82
CA ASN A 105 -2.57 -17.85 8.75
C ASN A 105 -2.81 -16.34 8.76
N TRP A 106 -3.95 -15.94 9.33
CA TRP A 106 -4.39 -14.55 9.37
C TRP A 106 -3.38 -13.64 10.08
N ARG A 107 -2.60 -14.17 11.04
CA ARG A 107 -1.53 -13.45 11.75
C ARG A 107 -0.43 -13.00 10.80
N ALA A 108 0.03 -13.91 9.93
CA ALA A 108 1.07 -13.59 8.96
C ALA A 108 0.60 -12.57 7.93
N ILE A 109 -0.67 -12.64 7.51
CA ILE A 109 -1.26 -11.66 6.59
C ILE A 109 -1.35 -10.29 7.27
N LEU A 110 -1.99 -10.22 8.45
CA LEU A 110 -2.14 -8.99 9.23
C LEU A 110 -0.80 -8.34 9.52
N ALA A 111 0.10 -9.05 10.19
CA ALA A 111 1.38 -8.51 10.59
C ALA A 111 2.24 -8.14 9.37
N GLY A 112 2.27 -8.98 8.34
CA GLY A 112 3.07 -8.73 7.15
C GLY A 112 2.60 -7.50 6.37
N GLN A 113 1.29 -7.29 6.23
CA GLN A 113 0.74 -6.08 5.58
C GLN A 113 1.00 -4.82 6.42
N LEU A 114 0.81 -4.89 7.74
CA LEU A 114 1.08 -3.76 8.65
C LEU A 114 2.56 -3.36 8.68
N PHE A 115 3.47 -4.34 8.79
CA PHE A 115 4.91 -4.08 8.75
C PHE A 115 5.36 -3.51 7.41
N GLN A 116 4.80 -4.00 6.30
CA GLN A 116 5.13 -3.45 4.99
C GLN A 116 4.66 -2.01 4.83
N LEU A 117 3.43 -1.70 5.27
CA LEU A 117 2.90 -0.34 5.27
C LEU A 117 3.74 0.61 6.15
N LYS A 118 4.15 0.13 7.34
CA LYS A 118 5.04 0.86 8.24
C LYS A 118 6.39 1.16 7.59
N GLY A 119 6.99 0.17 6.93
CA GLY A 119 8.25 0.31 6.19
C GLY A 119 8.19 1.23 4.96
N TYR A 120 7.00 1.65 4.52
CA TYR A 120 6.83 2.69 3.50
C TYR A 120 6.77 4.10 4.07
N GLY A 121 6.82 4.22 5.40
CA GLY A 121 6.86 5.51 6.10
C GLY A 121 5.58 6.34 5.97
N ILE A 122 4.51 5.82 5.35
CA ILE A 122 3.26 6.56 5.14
C ILE A 122 2.47 6.78 6.43
N LEU A 123 2.63 5.89 7.42
CA LEU A 123 1.85 5.92 8.67
C LEU A 123 2.14 7.15 9.54
N SER A 124 3.27 7.84 9.34
CA SER A 124 3.58 9.07 10.06
C SER A 124 2.92 10.31 9.45
N GLU A 125 2.34 10.16 8.25
CA GLU A 125 1.70 11.22 7.47
C GLU A 125 0.24 10.91 7.15
N ALA A 126 -0.32 9.85 7.75
CA ALA A 126 -1.67 9.37 7.48
C ALA A 126 -2.46 9.10 8.77
N GLU A 127 -3.76 9.36 8.73
CA GLU A 127 -4.68 8.75 9.70
C GLU A 127 -5.00 7.33 9.23
N PHE A 128 -4.78 6.36 10.09
CA PHE A 128 -4.92 4.95 9.73
C PHE A 128 -6.10 4.31 10.44
N TYR A 129 -7.08 3.86 9.65
CA TYR A 129 -8.28 3.19 10.11
C TYR A 129 -8.26 1.72 9.70
N ILE A 130 -8.57 0.85 10.64
CA ILE A 130 -8.68 -0.60 10.39
C ILE A 130 -10.08 -1.05 10.82
N HIS A 131 -10.81 -1.65 9.90
CA HIS A 131 -12.02 -2.39 10.24
C HIS A 131 -11.73 -3.88 10.24
N VAL A 132 -12.01 -4.54 11.35
CA VAL A 132 -11.83 -5.98 11.52
C VAL A 132 -13.20 -6.66 11.49
N THR A 133 -13.40 -7.58 10.56
CA THR A 133 -14.52 -8.52 10.61
C THR A 133 -14.02 -9.84 11.18
N ASP A 134 -14.41 -10.13 12.41
CA ASP A 134 -13.98 -11.31 13.15
C ASP A 134 -15.16 -12.19 13.57
N THR A 135 -15.42 -13.21 12.78
CA THR A 135 -16.47 -14.22 13.07
C THR A 135 -15.95 -15.37 13.94
N ASN A 136 -14.70 -15.29 14.42
CA ASN A 136 -13.97 -16.42 15.01
C ASN A 136 -13.41 -16.12 16.41
N ASN A 137 -13.78 -14.98 17.01
CA ASN A 137 -13.38 -14.56 18.36
C ASN A 137 -11.85 -14.41 18.57
N TYR A 138 -11.14 -13.91 17.55
CA TYR A 138 -9.73 -13.51 17.60
C TYR A 138 -9.52 -12.01 17.91
N THR A 139 -10.59 -11.27 18.16
CA THR A 139 -10.59 -9.80 18.29
C THR A 139 -9.54 -9.26 19.26
N ALA A 140 -9.39 -9.87 20.44
CA ALA A 140 -8.41 -9.42 21.43
C ALA A 140 -6.98 -9.52 20.92
N GLU A 141 -6.63 -10.66 20.30
CA GLU A 141 -5.31 -10.91 19.74
C GLU A 141 -5.01 -10.03 18.51
N ILE A 142 -6.01 -9.81 17.65
CA ILE A 142 -5.88 -8.91 16.50
C ILE A 142 -5.57 -7.49 16.97
N LYS A 143 -6.31 -7.00 17.97
CA LYS A 143 -6.07 -5.67 18.56
C LYS A 143 -4.68 -5.58 19.20
N GLU A 144 -4.22 -6.65 19.84
CA GLU A 144 -2.87 -6.71 20.39
C GLU A 144 -1.79 -6.58 19.30
N ILE A 145 -1.91 -7.32 18.20
CA ILE A 145 -0.98 -7.25 17.06
C ILE A 145 -0.99 -5.85 16.44
N ILE A 146 -2.19 -5.30 16.18
CA ILE A 146 -2.34 -3.94 15.63
C ILE A 146 -1.70 -2.92 16.57
N GLY A 147 -2.00 -2.97 17.87
CA GLY A 147 -1.47 -2.02 18.86
C GLY A 147 0.05 -2.07 18.98
N LYS A 148 0.67 -3.25 18.80
CA LYS A 148 2.14 -3.40 18.80
C LYS A 148 2.80 -2.79 17.55
N ILE A 149 2.20 -2.97 16.38
CA ILE A 149 2.82 -2.54 15.10
C ILE A 149 2.47 -1.10 14.77
N THR A 150 1.21 -0.71 14.96
CA THR A 150 0.61 0.58 14.59
C THR A 150 -0.27 1.11 15.74
N PRO A 151 0.33 1.57 16.86
CA PRO A 151 -0.41 1.98 18.07
C PRO A 151 -1.38 3.14 17.87
N SER A 152 -1.15 3.98 16.85
CA SER A 152 -2.02 5.11 16.49
C SER A 152 -3.22 4.72 15.62
N ALA A 153 -3.35 3.44 15.22
CA ALA A 153 -4.44 3.01 14.35
C ALA A 153 -5.80 3.06 15.06
N ILE A 154 -6.80 3.55 14.34
CA ILE A 154 -8.20 3.60 14.80
C ILE A 154 -8.87 2.29 14.40
N VAL A 155 -9.18 1.44 15.39
CA VAL A 155 -9.69 0.08 15.15
C VAL A 155 -11.18 -0.02 15.45
N SER A 156 -11.95 -0.48 14.47
CA SER A 156 -13.36 -0.89 14.63
C SER A 156 -13.50 -2.38 14.35
N VAL A 157 -14.56 -3.00 14.89
CA VAL A 157 -14.77 -4.46 14.80
C VAL A 157 -16.24 -4.78 14.52
N SER A 158 -16.49 -5.75 13.64
CA SER A 158 -17.78 -6.44 13.48
C SER A 158 -17.63 -7.94 13.69
N ILE A 159 -18.70 -8.59 14.18
CA ILE A 159 -18.76 -10.06 14.35
C ILE A 159 -19.62 -10.74 13.27
N ILE A 160 -20.20 -9.94 12.38
CA ILE A 160 -21.03 -10.40 11.26
C ILE A 160 -20.26 -10.13 9.98
N ASN A 161 -20.12 -11.15 9.14
CA ASN A 161 -19.49 -10.98 7.83
C ASN A 161 -20.43 -10.24 6.87
N GLN A 162 -20.16 -8.96 6.66
CA GLN A 162 -20.82 -8.11 5.68
C GLN A 162 -19.88 -7.78 4.51
N PHE A 163 -18.88 -8.65 4.27
CA PHE A 163 -17.75 -8.37 3.40
C PHE A 163 -17.15 -6.98 3.70
N GLU A 164 -16.77 -6.23 2.67
CA GLU A 164 -16.06 -4.96 2.79
C GLU A 164 -16.95 -3.77 3.18
N TYR A 165 -18.28 -3.97 3.34
CA TYR A 165 -19.23 -2.89 3.65
C TYR A 165 -18.79 -1.95 4.76
N PRO A 166 -18.37 -2.42 5.95
CA PRO A 166 -18.08 -1.49 7.05
C PRO A 166 -16.90 -0.56 6.74
N ALA A 167 -15.90 -1.03 5.98
CA ALA A 167 -14.77 -0.21 5.58
C ALA A 167 -15.16 0.81 4.50
N PHE A 168 -15.98 0.41 3.54
CA PHE A 168 -16.49 1.31 2.49
C PHE A 168 -17.42 2.37 3.08
N LYS A 169 -18.29 1.99 4.03
CA LYS A 169 -19.17 2.92 4.74
C LYS A 169 -18.38 3.97 5.51
N LEU A 170 -17.39 3.53 6.29
CA LEU A 170 -16.47 4.42 7.01
C LEU A 170 -15.78 5.39 6.05
N MET A 171 -15.28 4.88 4.92
CA MET A 171 -14.58 5.69 3.93
C MET A 171 -15.48 6.75 3.30
N HIS A 172 -16.71 6.38 2.94
CA HIS A 172 -17.71 7.30 2.40
C HIS A 172 -18.04 8.43 3.37
N ASP A 173 -18.25 8.09 4.64
CA ASP A 173 -18.55 9.07 5.69
C ASP A 173 -17.37 10.02 5.93
N LEU A 174 -16.15 9.48 6.02
CA LEU A 174 -14.93 10.28 6.15
C LEU A 174 -14.71 11.19 4.94
N ALA A 175 -15.00 10.72 3.73
CA ALA A 175 -14.83 11.50 2.50
C ALA A 175 -15.84 12.66 2.42
N LYS A 176 -17.07 12.47 2.91
CA LYS A 176 -18.06 13.57 3.05
C LYS A 176 -17.62 14.61 4.07
N GLN A 177 -17.01 14.18 5.18
CA GLN A 177 -16.52 15.07 6.24
C GLN A 177 -15.27 15.85 5.80
N ASP A 178 -14.36 15.17 5.08
CA ASP A 178 -13.11 15.76 4.61
C ASP A 178 -12.85 15.45 3.12
N PRO A 179 -13.52 16.17 2.21
CA PRO A 179 -13.40 15.93 0.78
C PRO A 179 -12.03 16.35 0.21
N LYS A 180 -11.19 17.05 0.97
CA LYS A 180 -9.85 17.47 0.52
C LYS A 180 -8.80 16.36 0.71
N SER A 181 -9.09 15.37 1.55
CA SER A 181 -8.18 14.26 1.80
C SER A 181 -8.01 13.34 0.59
N THR A 182 -6.87 12.67 0.52
CA THR A 182 -6.63 11.52 -0.35
C THR A 182 -6.81 10.24 0.46
N PHE A 183 -7.60 9.32 -0.07
CA PHE A 183 -7.89 8.04 0.56
C PHE A 183 -7.09 6.94 -0.10
N LEU A 184 -6.54 6.05 0.73
CA LEU A 184 -5.92 4.80 0.30
C LEU A 184 -6.75 3.64 0.83
N TYR A 185 -6.98 2.64 0.01
CA TYR A 185 -7.73 1.45 0.40
C TYR A 185 -7.00 0.17 0.03
N PHE A 186 -7.02 -0.78 0.95
CA PHE A 186 -6.68 -2.17 0.69
C PHE A 186 -7.43 -3.10 1.64
N HIS A 187 -7.48 -4.36 1.26
CA HIS A 187 -8.10 -5.41 2.08
C HIS A 187 -7.15 -6.58 2.35
N SER A 188 -7.57 -7.50 3.22
CA SER A 188 -6.86 -8.74 3.56
C SER A 188 -6.91 -9.78 2.43
N LYS A 189 -6.45 -9.42 1.23
CA LYS A 189 -6.33 -10.32 0.07
C LYS A 189 -5.53 -11.57 0.47
N GLY A 190 -5.98 -12.73 0.03
CA GLY A 190 -5.34 -14.02 0.38
C GLY A 190 -6.00 -14.76 1.55
N MET A 191 -6.88 -14.11 2.34
CA MET A 191 -7.50 -14.72 3.51
C MET A 191 -8.39 -15.94 3.21
N THR A 192 -8.92 -16.05 2.00
CA THR A 192 -9.84 -17.13 1.59
C THR A 192 -9.16 -18.32 0.92
N HIS A 193 -7.83 -18.32 0.79
CA HIS A 193 -7.09 -19.34 0.04
C HIS A 193 -6.31 -20.32 0.92
N ASN A 194 -6.65 -20.43 2.22
CA ASN A 194 -5.98 -21.29 3.21
C ASN A 194 -4.46 -21.11 3.23
N LEU A 195 -4.01 -19.86 3.08
CA LEU A 195 -2.60 -19.58 2.94
C LEU A 195 -1.90 -19.65 4.31
N HIS A 196 -0.76 -20.32 4.35
CA HIS A 196 0.11 -20.36 5.54
C HIS A 196 1.02 -19.14 5.66
N SER A 197 1.09 -18.30 4.62
CA SER A 197 1.88 -17.07 4.53
C SER A 197 1.22 -16.08 3.56
N ARG A 198 1.80 -14.90 3.36
CA ARG A 198 1.33 -13.95 2.34
C ARG A 198 1.59 -14.50 0.93
N SER A 199 0.61 -14.34 0.04
CA SER A 199 0.78 -14.73 -1.37
C SER A 199 1.68 -13.74 -2.11
N LEU A 200 2.39 -14.22 -3.13
CA LEU A 200 3.21 -13.34 -3.98
C LEU A 200 2.34 -12.30 -4.70
N GLU A 201 1.15 -12.68 -5.18
CA GLU A 201 0.19 -11.78 -5.81
C GLU A 201 -0.17 -10.61 -4.89
N GLU A 202 -0.55 -10.92 -3.64
CA GLU A 202 -0.90 -9.89 -2.67
C GLU A 202 0.29 -8.99 -2.33
N ILE A 203 1.50 -9.55 -2.13
CA ILE A 203 2.70 -8.76 -1.88
C ILE A 203 2.97 -7.80 -3.04
N LEU A 204 2.78 -8.23 -4.28
CA LEU A 204 2.97 -7.38 -5.47
C LEU A 204 1.93 -6.28 -5.54
N LEU A 205 0.65 -6.61 -5.37
CA LEU A 205 -0.44 -5.63 -5.34
C LEU A 205 -0.15 -4.56 -4.30
N PHE A 206 0.22 -4.98 -3.08
CA PHE A 206 0.58 -4.07 -2.00
C PHE A 206 1.79 -3.21 -2.34
N THR A 207 2.87 -3.84 -2.81
CA THR A 207 4.14 -3.15 -3.12
C THR A 207 3.98 -2.13 -4.22
N LYS A 208 3.46 -2.56 -5.37
CA LYS A 208 3.36 -1.72 -6.55
C LYS A 208 2.31 -0.62 -6.40
N THR A 209 1.35 -0.80 -5.49
CA THR A 209 0.41 0.26 -5.13
C THR A 209 1.03 1.26 -4.16
N PHE A 210 1.60 0.83 -3.02
CA PHE A 210 1.86 1.74 -1.89
C PHE A 210 3.33 2.14 -1.64
N GLU A 211 4.30 1.44 -2.21
CA GLU A 211 5.73 1.71 -1.94
C GLU A 211 6.15 3.14 -2.29
N ASN A 212 5.63 3.67 -3.40
CA ASN A 212 5.94 5.00 -3.91
C ASN A 212 4.77 5.98 -3.68
N TRP A 213 4.09 5.87 -2.54
CA TRP A 213 2.82 6.55 -2.29
C TRP A 213 2.87 8.06 -2.54
N ARG A 214 3.94 8.76 -2.14
CA ARG A 214 4.03 10.22 -2.31
C ARG A 214 4.04 10.60 -3.79
N LYS A 215 4.83 9.89 -4.58
CA LYS A 215 4.88 10.05 -6.04
C LYS A 215 3.53 9.70 -6.69
N ASN A 216 2.88 8.64 -6.23
CA ASN A 216 1.55 8.25 -6.74
C ASN A 216 0.50 9.34 -6.48
N ILE A 217 0.51 9.96 -5.29
CA ILE A 217 -0.38 11.09 -4.97
C ILE A 217 -0.04 12.32 -5.82
N GLN A 218 1.23 12.66 -6.01
CA GLN A 218 1.64 13.75 -6.90
C GLN A 218 1.13 13.52 -8.34
N LEU A 219 1.31 12.30 -8.87
CA LEU A 219 0.83 11.96 -10.21
C LEU A 219 -0.70 12.01 -10.31
N LEU A 220 -1.42 11.52 -9.30
CA LEU A 220 -2.88 11.60 -9.22
C LEU A 220 -3.36 13.06 -9.30
N ASN A 221 -2.68 13.98 -8.59
CA ASN A 221 -3.01 15.40 -8.60
C ASN A 221 -2.63 16.07 -9.93
N LYS A 222 -1.41 15.84 -10.41
CA LYS A 222 -0.87 16.45 -11.64
C LYS A 222 -1.62 16.05 -12.90
N GLU A 223 -2.04 14.80 -13.01
CA GLU A 223 -2.79 14.29 -14.17
C GLU A 223 -4.32 14.57 -14.06
N ASP A 224 -4.73 15.29 -13.01
CA ASP A 224 -6.12 15.58 -12.66
C ASP A 224 -7.03 14.34 -12.68
N LYS A 225 -6.51 13.21 -12.20
CA LYS A 225 -7.26 11.96 -12.06
C LYS A 225 -8.02 11.94 -10.73
N GLN A 226 -9.06 11.14 -10.64
CA GLN A 226 -9.87 11.02 -9.42
C GLN A 226 -9.42 9.85 -8.54
N LYS A 227 -8.80 8.85 -9.15
CA LYS A 227 -8.39 7.60 -8.52
C LYS A 227 -7.16 7.04 -9.22
N ALA A 228 -6.38 6.22 -8.51
CA ALA A 228 -5.16 5.60 -9.02
C ALA A 228 -5.01 4.17 -8.52
N GLY A 229 -4.53 3.27 -9.37
CA GLY A 229 -4.24 1.90 -8.99
C GLY A 229 -3.62 1.11 -10.13
N LEU A 230 -3.31 -0.17 -9.88
CA LEU A 230 -2.55 -0.96 -10.86
C LEU A 230 -3.39 -1.35 -12.07
N PHE A 231 -4.66 -1.69 -11.86
CA PHE A 231 -5.50 -2.29 -12.89
C PHE A 231 -6.87 -1.59 -12.91
N PRO A 232 -6.94 -0.36 -13.44
CA PRO A 232 -8.23 0.29 -13.67
C PRO A 232 -9.04 -0.50 -14.71
N SER A 233 -10.34 -0.64 -14.49
CA SER A 233 -11.28 -1.19 -15.48
C SER A 233 -11.87 -0.07 -16.35
N GLU A 234 -12.48 -0.45 -17.47
CA GLU A 234 -13.14 0.50 -18.38
C GLU A 234 -14.41 1.11 -17.75
N GLU A 235 -15.00 0.41 -16.79
CA GLU A 235 -16.17 0.81 -16.04
C GLU A 235 -15.84 1.68 -14.81
N GLY A 236 -14.56 2.05 -14.63
CA GLY A 236 -14.14 3.04 -13.64
C GLY A 236 -13.92 2.51 -12.22
N TRP A 237 -13.90 1.20 -11.98
CA TRP A 237 -13.33 0.66 -10.73
C TRP A 237 -11.87 0.27 -10.93
N ILE A 238 -11.21 -0.14 -9.83
CA ILE A 238 -9.83 -0.65 -9.86
C ILE A 238 -9.85 -2.07 -9.29
N TRP A 239 -9.36 -3.03 -10.07
CA TRP A 239 -9.37 -4.44 -9.67
C TRP A 239 -8.58 -4.68 -8.39
N PHE A 240 -9.00 -5.72 -7.66
CA PHE A 240 -8.41 -6.20 -6.41
C PHE A 240 -8.53 -5.27 -5.20
N ASN A 241 -9.12 -4.08 -5.34
CA ASN A 241 -9.34 -3.16 -4.22
C ASN A 241 -8.03 -2.66 -3.56
N PHE A 242 -6.97 -2.44 -4.35
CA PHE A 242 -5.74 -1.74 -3.92
C PHE A 242 -5.62 -0.44 -4.71
N TRP A 243 -5.95 0.70 -4.09
CA TRP A 243 -6.05 1.96 -4.81
C TRP A 243 -5.95 3.22 -3.95
N TYR A 244 -5.87 4.36 -4.65
CA TYR A 244 -5.98 5.73 -4.16
C TYR A 244 -7.23 6.37 -4.74
N ALA A 245 -7.89 7.26 -4.00
CA ALA A 245 -8.95 8.12 -4.54
C ALA A 245 -9.01 9.48 -3.82
N LYS A 246 -9.44 10.52 -4.54
CA LYS A 246 -9.72 11.85 -3.96
C LYS A 246 -10.99 11.78 -3.10
N GLY A 247 -10.97 12.39 -1.91
CA GLY A 247 -12.12 12.45 -1.02
C GLY A 247 -13.34 13.09 -1.70
N ALA A 248 -13.13 14.16 -2.44
CA ALA A 248 -14.19 14.84 -3.21
C ALA A 248 -14.86 13.95 -4.27
N TYR A 249 -14.16 12.92 -4.77
CA TYR A 249 -14.74 11.91 -5.65
C TYR A 249 -15.57 10.91 -4.82
N LEU A 250 -14.99 10.35 -3.76
CA LEU A 250 -15.67 9.37 -2.90
C LEU A 250 -16.92 9.94 -2.23
N ALA A 251 -16.93 11.22 -1.88
CA ALA A 251 -18.09 11.91 -1.31
C ALA A 251 -19.31 11.95 -2.26
N LYS A 252 -19.08 11.75 -3.58
CA LYS A 252 -20.13 11.70 -4.61
C LYS A 252 -20.56 10.29 -4.95
N CYS A 253 -19.82 9.25 -4.54
CA CYS A 253 -20.26 7.87 -4.68
C CYS A 253 -21.59 7.65 -3.96
N GLU A 254 -22.38 6.72 -4.51
CA GLU A 254 -23.54 6.19 -3.80
C GLU A 254 -23.11 5.68 -2.42
N GLU A 255 -24.01 5.82 -1.44
CA GLU A 255 -23.77 5.24 -0.14
C GLU A 255 -23.65 3.72 -0.30
N PRO A 256 -22.58 3.08 0.22
CA PRO A 256 -22.44 1.63 0.14
C PRO A 256 -23.66 0.93 0.75
N GLU A 257 -24.14 -0.12 0.11
CA GLU A 257 -25.25 -0.93 0.62
C GLU A 257 -24.74 -2.25 1.23
N ILE A 258 -25.47 -2.76 2.22
CA ILE A 258 -25.25 -4.13 2.72
C ILE A 258 -25.85 -5.10 1.70
N THR A 259 -25.02 -5.96 1.13
CA THR A 259 -25.43 -6.93 0.12
C THR A 259 -24.66 -8.23 0.22
N ASP A 260 -25.31 -9.33 -0.20
CA ASP A 260 -24.69 -10.66 -0.33
C ASP A 260 -23.78 -10.78 -1.58
N TYR A 261 -23.89 -9.82 -2.51
CA TYR A 261 -23.06 -9.79 -3.71
C TYR A 261 -21.68 -9.20 -3.40
N ARG A 262 -20.72 -10.04 -2.98
CA ARG A 262 -19.37 -9.59 -2.60
C ARG A 262 -18.63 -8.73 -3.65
N TYR A 263 -18.91 -8.93 -4.94
CA TYR A 263 -18.27 -8.16 -6.02
C TYR A 263 -18.85 -6.73 -6.16
N TYR A 264 -19.94 -6.42 -5.45
CA TYR A 264 -20.46 -5.07 -5.31
C TYR A 264 -19.36 -4.09 -4.86
N TYR A 265 -18.59 -4.46 -3.84
CA TYR A 265 -17.55 -3.59 -3.26
C TYR A 265 -16.35 -3.40 -4.21
N GLU A 266 -16.03 -4.38 -5.06
CA GLU A 266 -15.03 -4.20 -6.11
C GLU A 266 -15.50 -3.16 -7.15
N ALA A 267 -16.78 -3.18 -7.51
CA ALA A 267 -17.36 -2.26 -8.48
C ALA A 267 -17.74 -0.88 -7.89
N TRP A 268 -17.89 -0.75 -6.57
CA TRP A 268 -18.40 0.46 -5.91
C TRP A 268 -17.59 1.72 -6.25
N LEU A 269 -16.27 1.59 -6.40
CA LEU A 269 -15.41 2.72 -6.76
C LEU A 269 -15.79 3.35 -8.12
N GLY A 270 -16.41 2.59 -9.03
CA GLY A 270 -16.93 3.07 -10.31
C GLY A 270 -18.25 3.82 -10.24
N ARG A 271 -18.89 3.91 -9.06
CA ARG A 271 -20.28 4.38 -8.89
C ARG A 271 -20.42 5.82 -8.42
N ALA A 272 -19.44 6.68 -8.71
CA ALA A 272 -19.52 8.13 -8.43
C ALA A 272 -20.57 8.87 -9.26
N ASN A 273 -21.10 8.24 -10.31
CA ASN A 273 -22.20 8.77 -11.10
C ASN A 273 -23.12 7.65 -11.58
N PRO A 274 -24.30 7.45 -10.95
CA PRO A 274 -25.24 6.42 -11.38
C PRO A 274 -25.88 6.71 -12.75
N GLU A 275 -25.81 7.95 -13.25
CA GLU A 275 -26.43 8.37 -14.52
C GLU A 275 -25.47 8.44 -15.71
N LYS A 276 -24.15 8.37 -15.49
CA LYS A 276 -23.13 8.37 -16.55
C LYS A 276 -22.04 7.40 -16.17
N THR A 277 -21.73 6.45 -17.06
CA THR A 277 -20.47 5.70 -17.01
C THR A 277 -19.34 6.68 -16.79
N VAL A 278 -18.65 6.57 -15.64
CA VAL A 278 -17.51 7.41 -15.34
C VAL A 278 -16.47 7.15 -16.44
N PRO A 279 -15.97 8.18 -17.14
CA PRO A 279 -15.06 7.95 -18.25
C PRO A 279 -13.84 7.16 -17.78
N PRO A 280 -13.38 6.12 -18.52
CA PRO A 280 -12.14 5.38 -18.20
C PRO A 280 -10.93 6.30 -17.96
N THR A 281 -11.01 7.54 -18.46
CA THR A 281 -9.98 8.57 -18.34
C THR A 281 -9.85 9.18 -16.95
N ASP A 282 -10.69 8.87 -15.96
CA ASP A 282 -10.57 9.42 -14.60
C ASP A 282 -9.65 8.58 -13.67
N CYS A 283 -9.23 7.41 -14.13
CA CYS A 283 -8.25 6.53 -13.49
C CYS A 283 -6.81 6.83 -13.93
N LEU A 284 -5.90 6.97 -12.97
CA LEU A 284 -4.46 6.84 -13.20
C LEU A 284 -4.04 5.37 -13.10
N SER A 285 -3.60 4.78 -14.21
CA SER A 285 -2.93 3.46 -14.15
C SER A 285 -1.50 3.62 -13.62
N LEU A 286 -1.25 3.08 -12.43
CA LEU A 286 0.09 2.96 -11.86
C LEU A 286 0.92 1.89 -12.58
N TYR A 287 0.26 1.00 -13.31
CA TYR A 287 0.90 0.00 -14.15
C TYR A 287 0.93 0.50 -15.61
N LYS A 288 2.10 0.98 -16.06
CA LYS A 288 2.34 1.29 -17.48
C LYS A 288 2.98 0.07 -18.15
N ILE A 289 2.23 -0.63 -19.02
CA ILE A 289 2.68 -1.80 -19.79
C ILE A 289 3.97 -1.51 -20.60
N LYS A 290 4.28 -0.25 -20.93
CA LYS A 290 5.53 0.12 -21.61
C LYS A 290 6.79 -0.13 -20.77
N ASN A 291 6.67 -0.29 -19.45
CA ASN A 291 7.76 -0.67 -18.55
C ASN A 291 7.77 -2.17 -18.21
N ALA A 292 6.83 -2.94 -18.77
CA ALA A 292 6.89 -4.39 -18.72
C ALA A 292 7.79 -4.86 -19.86
N SER A 293 9.03 -5.28 -19.53
CA SER A 293 9.52 -6.48 -20.23
C SER A 293 8.41 -7.54 -20.10
N LYS A 294 8.18 -8.38 -21.12
CA LYS A 294 6.98 -9.22 -21.34
C LYS A 294 6.60 -10.23 -20.24
N TYR A 295 7.12 -10.07 -19.03
CA TYR A 295 6.84 -10.86 -17.86
C TYR A 295 6.62 -9.92 -16.68
N TYR A 296 5.59 -10.18 -15.86
CA TYR A 296 5.41 -9.52 -14.55
C TYR A 296 6.65 -9.67 -13.64
N PHE A 297 7.57 -10.57 -13.99
CA PHE A 297 8.90 -10.77 -13.41
C PHE A 297 9.90 -11.24 -14.47
N SER A 298 11.16 -10.83 -14.39
CA SER A 298 12.21 -11.73 -14.85
C SER A 298 12.21 -13.01 -13.99
N PRO A 299 12.49 -14.20 -14.54
CA PRO A 299 12.60 -15.43 -13.75
C PRO A 299 13.53 -15.32 -12.53
N ALA A 300 14.50 -14.41 -12.56
CA ALA A 300 15.38 -14.11 -11.44
C ALA A 300 14.66 -13.40 -10.28
N GLU A 301 13.82 -12.39 -10.56
CA GLU A 301 13.05 -11.67 -9.52
C GLU A 301 12.06 -12.61 -8.81
N ALA A 302 11.39 -13.48 -9.55
CA ALA A 302 10.51 -14.50 -8.96
C ALA A 302 11.29 -15.45 -8.01
N ASN A 303 12.52 -15.82 -8.37
CA ASN A 303 13.38 -16.68 -7.54
C ASN A 303 13.95 -15.96 -6.31
N ILE A 304 14.34 -14.68 -6.44
CA ILE A 304 14.84 -13.85 -5.33
C ILE A 304 13.73 -13.62 -4.29
N TYR A 305 12.51 -13.31 -4.73
CA TYR A 305 11.37 -13.15 -3.82
C TYR A 305 10.99 -14.45 -3.13
N LYS A 306 11.11 -15.59 -3.82
CA LYS A 306 10.87 -16.92 -3.23
C LYS A 306 11.91 -17.31 -2.18
N GLY A 307 13.17 -16.90 -2.33
CA GLY A 307 14.24 -17.12 -1.35
C GLY A 307 14.14 -16.20 -0.13
N ASN A 308 14.04 -14.89 -0.37
CA ASN A 308 14.17 -13.87 0.69
C ASN A 308 13.00 -13.84 1.69
N LEU A 309 11.79 -14.23 1.29
CA LEU A 309 10.63 -14.23 2.20
C LEU A 309 10.60 -15.47 3.12
N MET A 310 11.23 -16.57 2.70
CA MET A 310 11.21 -17.83 3.43
C MET A 310 12.35 -17.93 4.45
N GLU A 311 13.54 -17.38 4.15
CA GLU A 311 14.69 -17.43 5.07
C GLU A 311 14.63 -16.35 6.17
N LYS A 312 14.11 -15.15 5.86
CA LYS A 312 14.19 -13.99 6.75
C LYS A 312 13.15 -13.97 7.88
N PHE A 313 12.04 -14.70 7.73
CA PHE A 313 10.95 -14.72 8.72
C PHE A 313 10.90 -15.97 9.60
N PHE A 314 11.59 -17.06 9.23
CA PHE A 314 11.43 -18.35 9.91
C PHE A 314 12.74 -19.01 10.37
N SER A 315 13.88 -18.33 10.26
CA SER A 315 15.07 -18.68 11.03
C SER A 315 15.07 -17.79 12.29
N LYS A 316 14.62 -18.28 13.45
CA LYS A 316 15.57 -18.97 14.31
C LYS A 316 14.98 -19.95 15.33
N ASP A 317 13.67 -19.99 15.60
CA ASP A 317 13.17 -20.89 16.65
C ASP A 317 11.74 -21.39 16.36
N LYS A 318 11.67 -22.55 15.71
CA LYS A 318 10.67 -23.65 15.85
C LYS A 318 10.63 -24.46 14.55
N GLU A 319 10.88 -25.76 14.67
CA GLU A 319 10.79 -26.71 13.56
C GLU A 319 9.36 -26.72 12.96
N PHE A 320 9.15 -25.95 11.89
CA PHE A 320 8.04 -26.18 10.98
C PHE A 320 8.53 -27.09 9.86
N LYS A 321 8.24 -28.39 9.96
CA LYS A 321 8.38 -29.31 8.83
C LYS A 321 7.41 -28.87 7.74
N ILE A 322 7.95 -28.37 6.64
CA ILE A 322 7.23 -28.17 5.38
C ILE A 322 6.73 -29.55 4.93
N VAL A 323 5.45 -29.85 5.12
CA VAL A 323 4.82 -31.01 4.48
C VAL A 323 4.57 -30.64 3.03
N ARG A 324 5.54 -30.95 2.17
CA ARG A 324 5.36 -30.89 0.72
C ARG A 324 4.47 -32.05 0.31
N THR A 325 3.21 -31.79 -0.05
CA THR A 325 2.37 -32.84 -0.64
C THR A 325 2.70 -32.98 -2.13
N PRO A 326 2.66 -34.20 -2.70
CA PRO A 326 2.91 -34.45 -4.13
C PRO A 326 2.01 -33.63 -5.08
N ALA A 327 0.84 -33.17 -4.61
CA ALA A 327 -0.04 -32.29 -5.37
C ALA A 327 0.58 -30.92 -5.70
N MET A 328 1.53 -30.42 -4.89
CA MET A 328 2.22 -29.14 -5.14
C MET A 328 3.33 -29.25 -6.20
N ILE A 329 3.77 -30.47 -6.55
CA ILE A 329 4.73 -30.70 -7.63
C ILE A 329 4.00 -30.78 -8.99
N HIS A 330 2.69 -31.09 -8.99
CA HIS A 330 1.95 -31.29 -10.23
C HIS A 330 1.47 -30.00 -10.90
N THR A 331 1.36 -28.89 -10.17
CA THR A 331 0.93 -27.58 -10.71
C THR A 331 2.04 -26.79 -11.41
N GLN A 332 3.24 -27.37 -11.56
CA GLN A 332 4.34 -26.78 -12.33
C GLN A 332 4.36 -27.28 -13.80
N LEU A 333 3.57 -28.31 -14.16
CA LEU A 333 3.62 -28.94 -15.50
C LEU A 333 2.37 -28.72 -16.39
N THR A 334 1.34 -28.03 -15.91
CA THR A 334 0.09 -27.83 -16.67
C THR A 334 -0.06 -26.46 -17.34
N ILE A 335 0.78 -25.47 -17.00
CA ILE A 335 0.70 -24.12 -17.60
C ILE A 335 1.33 -24.09 -19.00
N ASP A 336 2.42 -24.82 -19.23
CA ASP A 336 3.09 -24.87 -20.54
C ASP A 336 2.28 -25.64 -21.59
N SER A 337 1.49 -26.63 -21.18
CA SER A 337 0.58 -27.38 -22.06
C SER A 337 -0.61 -26.53 -22.53
N PHE A 338 -1.18 -25.72 -21.62
CA PHE A 338 -2.30 -24.83 -21.91
C PHE A 338 -1.95 -23.77 -22.97
N PHE A 339 -0.78 -23.11 -22.84
CA PHE A 339 -0.35 -22.09 -23.80
C PHE A 339 0.10 -22.68 -25.16
N LYS A 340 0.54 -23.95 -25.20
CA LYS A 340 0.86 -24.65 -26.47
C LYS A 340 -0.40 -25.00 -27.25
N GLN A 341 -1.49 -25.37 -26.57
CA GLN A 341 -2.78 -25.64 -27.20
C GLN A 341 -3.51 -24.35 -27.63
N PHE A 342 -3.46 -23.30 -26.80
CA PHE A 342 -4.06 -21.99 -27.11
C PHE A 342 -3.45 -21.36 -28.38
N LYS A 343 -2.12 -21.43 -28.57
CA LYS A 343 -1.44 -20.95 -29.79
C LYS A 343 -1.77 -21.77 -31.05
N LYS A 344 -2.16 -23.04 -30.91
CA LYS A 344 -2.58 -23.89 -32.04
C LYS A 344 -3.99 -23.55 -32.52
N LEU A 345 -4.86 -23.11 -31.62
CA LEU A 345 -6.25 -22.73 -31.93
C LEU A 345 -6.34 -21.34 -32.58
N VAL A 346 -5.50 -20.39 -32.15
CA VAL A 346 -5.48 -19.02 -32.72
C VAL A 346 -4.87 -18.95 -34.14
N LYS A 347 -4.13 -19.96 -34.58
CA LYS A 347 -3.54 -20.02 -35.94
C LYS A 347 -4.40 -20.71 -37.00
N LYS A 348 -5.59 -21.20 -36.62
CA LYS A 348 -6.51 -21.91 -37.52
C LYS A 348 -7.90 -21.25 -37.62
N GLY A 349 -8.05 -20.03 -37.10
CA GLY A 349 -9.24 -19.19 -37.25
C GLY A 349 -8.95 -18.02 -38.15
#